data_AF-I9B7H0-F1
#
_entry.id   AF-I9B7H0-F1
#
_cell.length_a   1.000
_cell.length_b   1.000
_cell.length_c   1.000
_cell.angle_alpha   90.00
_cell.angle_beta   90.00
_cell.angle_gamma   90.00
#
_symmetry.space_group_name_H-M   'P 1'
#
loop_
_entity.id
_entity.type
_entity.pdbx_description
1 polymer ?
#
loop_
_entity_poly.entity_id
_entity_poly.type
_entity_poly.pdbx_seq_one_letter_code
_entity_poly.pdbx_strand_id
1 'polypeptide(L)'
;MVHKKCSLNIVFLDFLLSLRCNIKCIKQVVMNSEIILEINGYKCNLLKYKYCFSRNIDREGRPVTGVLGGNIYIEMESNGSNCILDMMLVDTDRQRPAFFSHAEPFPVLGKILHSIDDMMFRELSFDEAYLYCYDEIMNATESSPMLTRFLISPTRLDINRTIRLDRRINTTDGFWWEECKEEERIVINVNNEPNIEKENFPECTVSFRRNKDYDGSFGFDWLRVGDTGEIGCDWYRNTMHDKRTYDHFVSSEYKYFIQQWRKAIDAYKTTSHYIIPWVTLPKGNTATFRMKMEVNKPSGILDIKIVGNGANALSANLEEIEAEKTGNYYYPSLLKVKCNSNFSEQTALEVRAKGELVGKMIFIPNNKLYHLDIAIVTIKTKTLQGQIISKKPDDVVLEGIKRLLQQAYIVPHFSFYQLDLSHPVECELMEGKNRIIEIEKISGEKEKDIFINKNILEPLFNLLWRNKNGIYTAVGRGMKYFNNIHNFLNKKLYYDYKVEKQKLESMFKIYFFDERIFTGTYVAGVARPETKAACISDTGYKATTVTHELLHLLSLEHPFVEESKYLFKKSSTENLMDYDEDENNIDDRKSLWYWQIRQIWNQLK
;
A
#
# COMPACT_ATOMS: atom_id res chain seq x y z
N MET A 1 36.20 -82.81 58.30
CA MET A 1 35.93 -82.55 59.74
C MET A 1 36.06 -81.05 59.94
N VAL A 2 35.03 -80.27 60.27
CA VAL A 2 34.25 -80.25 61.55
C VAL A 2 35.17 -79.74 62.67
N HIS A 3 34.97 -78.61 63.37
CA HIS A 3 33.82 -77.70 63.62
C HIS A 3 34.38 -76.25 63.88
N LYS A 4 33.66 -75.12 64.10
CA LYS A 4 32.23 -74.73 64.26
C LYS A 4 32.04 -73.22 63.87
N LYS A 5 30.89 -72.60 64.16
CA LYS A 5 30.60 -71.13 64.14
C LYS A 5 30.93 -70.53 65.54
N CYS A 6 31.19 -69.25 65.82
CA CYS A 6 30.60 -67.93 65.47
C CYS A 6 31.61 -66.82 65.89
N SER A 7 31.47 -65.49 65.74
CA SER A 7 30.58 -64.52 65.03
C SER A 7 31.13 -63.07 65.23
N LEU A 8 30.60 -62.06 64.51
CA LEU A 8 31.00 -60.62 64.51
C LEU A 8 32.41 -60.35 63.93
N ASN A 9 32.70 -59.28 63.17
CA ASN A 9 31.90 -58.12 62.76
C ASN A 9 32.00 -57.87 61.24
N ILE A 10 30.92 -58.15 60.49
CA ILE A 10 30.65 -57.51 59.20
C ILE A 10 29.93 -56.20 59.54
N VAL A 11 30.69 -55.12 59.71
CA VAL A 11 30.14 -53.76 59.97
C VAL A 11 30.89 -52.67 59.19
N PHE A 12 32.16 -52.90 58.80
CA PHE A 12 32.98 -51.88 58.14
C PHE A 12 32.87 -51.80 56.61
N LEU A 13 32.16 -52.72 55.94
CA LEU A 13 31.94 -52.67 54.48
C LEU A 13 30.51 -52.27 54.09
N ASP A 14 29.50 -52.58 54.92
CA ASP A 14 28.12 -52.15 54.68
C ASP A 14 27.85 -50.69 55.06
N PHE A 15 28.68 -50.08 55.92
CA PHE A 15 28.55 -48.66 56.27
C PHE A 15 28.85 -47.71 55.09
N LEU A 16 29.56 -48.19 54.06
CA LEU A 16 29.79 -47.46 52.80
C LEU A 16 28.73 -47.75 51.72
N LEU A 17 27.80 -48.68 51.96
CA LEU A 17 26.74 -49.06 51.03
C LEU A 17 25.31 -48.80 51.55
N SER A 18 25.10 -48.56 52.84
CA SER A 18 23.79 -48.21 53.41
C SER A 18 23.54 -46.72 53.66
N LEU A 19 24.54 -45.84 53.46
CA LEU A 19 24.36 -44.37 53.46
C LEU A 19 23.71 -43.83 52.16
N ARG A 20 22.67 -44.53 51.69
CA ARG A 20 21.58 -43.89 50.92
C ARG A 20 20.73 -43.06 51.90
N CYS A 21 20.17 -41.97 51.41
CA CYS A 21 19.23 -41.09 52.14
C CYS A 21 19.82 -40.22 53.28
N ASN A 22 20.81 -39.38 52.97
CA ASN A 22 20.64 -37.92 53.15
C ASN A 22 21.74 -37.06 52.49
N ILE A 23 22.07 -37.37 51.23
CA ILE A 23 22.60 -36.31 50.37
C ILE A 23 21.44 -35.33 50.16
N LYS A 24 21.50 -34.19 50.86
CA LYS A 24 20.63 -33.04 50.59
C LYS A 24 20.61 -32.86 49.08
N CYS A 25 19.42 -32.88 48.51
CA CYS A 25 19.20 -32.74 47.08
C CYS A 25 19.94 -31.49 46.58
N ILE A 26 21.14 -31.68 46.01
CA ILE A 26 21.55 -30.86 44.88
C ILE A 26 20.52 -31.23 43.84
N LYS A 27 19.42 -30.46 43.81
CA LYS A 27 18.65 -30.31 42.59
C LYS A 27 19.71 -29.94 41.58
N GLN A 28 20.00 -30.86 40.65
CA GLN A 28 20.47 -30.46 39.34
C GLN A 28 19.48 -29.37 38.94
N VAL A 29 19.95 -28.12 38.88
CA VAL A 29 19.11 -27.01 38.49
C VAL A 29 18.75 -27.34 37.05
N VAL A 30 17.55 -27.87 36.87
CA VAL A 30 16.97 -28.10 35.56
C VAL A 30 16.67 -26.70 35.07
N MET A 31 17.68 -26.08 34.47
CA MET A 31 17.58 -24.81 33.79
C MET A 31 16.55 -25.02 32.70
N ASN A 32 15.38 -24.42 32.86
CA ASN A 32 14.30 -24.54 31.89
C ASN A 32 14.67 -23.67 30.68
N SER A 33 15.41 -24.29 29.77
CA SER A 33 15.86 -23.71 28.52
C SER A 33 14.77 -23.92 27.46
N GLU A 34 14.03 -22.87 27.13
CA GLU A 34 13.07 -22.87 26.03
C GLU A 34 13.64 -22.09 24.83
N ILE A 35 13.56 -22.67 23.63
CA ILE A 35 13.95 -22.00 22.39
C ILE A 35 12.73 -21.96 21.49
N ILE A 36 12.27 -20.75 21.17
CA ILE A 36 11.10 -20.49 20.32
C ILE A 36 11.57 -19.82 19.03
N LEU A 37 11.17 -20.38 17.89
CA LEU A 37 11.19 -19.69 16.60
C LEU A 37 9.81 -19.11 16.30
N GLU A 38 9.77 -17.88 15.81
CA GLU A 38 8.61 -17.28 15.16
C GLU A 38 9.05 -16.78 13.77
N ILE A 39 8.50 -17.36 12.70
CA ILE A 39 8.90 -17.12 11.30
C ILE A 39 7.66 -16.98 10.42
N ASN A 40 7.49 -15.84 9.75
CA ASN A 40 6.28 -15.51 8.94
C ASN A 40 4.93 -15.86 9.63
N GLY A 41 4.86 -15.75 10.97
CA GLY A 41 3.68 -16.08 11.78
C GLY A 41 3.54 -17.55 12.19
N TYR A 42 4.35 -18.46 11.66
CA TYR A 42 4.50 -19.82 12.20
C TYR A 42 5.38 -19.80 13.45
N LYS A 43 4.93 -20.47 14.52
CA LYS A 43 5.64 -20.54 15.80
C LYS A 43 5.93 -22.00 16.16
N CYS A 44 7.19 -22.33 16.43
CA CYS A 44 7.59 -23.67 16.87
C CYS A 44 8.68 -23.63 17.94
N ASN A 45 8.81 -24.73 18.67
CA ASN A 45 9.87 -24.94 19.64
C ASN A 45 11.06 -25.61 18.94
N LEU A 46 12.27 -25.10 19.18
CA LEU A 46 13.50 -25.65 18.63
C LEU A 46 14.22 -26.51 19.66
N LEU A 47 14.82 -27.60 19.20
CA LEU A 47 15.78 -28.36 20.00
C LEU A 47 17.12 -27.63 20.05
N LYS A 48 17.50 -26.97 18.94
CA LYS A 48 18.81 -26.36 18.75
C LYS A 48 18.82 -25.35 17.61
N TYR A 49 19.64 -24.32 17.76
CA TYR A 49 20.03 -23.43 16.67
C TYR A 49 21.53 -23.16 16.72
N LYS A 50 22.11 -22.78 15.58
CA LYS A 50 23.52 -22.40 15.47
C LYS A 50 23.68 -21.35 14.36
N TYR A 51 24.38 -20.28 14.65
CA TYR A 51 24.88 -19.31 13.66
C TYR A 51 26.40 -19.20 13.82
N CYS A 52 27.10 -18.84 12.75
CA CYS A 52 28.55 -18.77 12.74
C CYS A 52 29.05 -17.65 11.84
N PHE A 53 30.10 -16.97 12.27
CA PHE A 53 30.80 -15.94 11.50
C PHE A 53 32.28 -16.27 11.41
N SER A 54 32.92 -15.95 10.28
CA SER A 54 34.35 -16.20 10.05
C SER A 54 35.00 -15.07 9.24
N ARG A 55 36.33 -15.05 9.20
CA ARG A 55 37.13 -14.22 8.28
C ARG A 55 38.25 -15.11 7.72
N ASN A 56 38.60 -14.93 6.45
CA ASN A 56 39.76 -15.60 5.89
C ASN A 56 41.03 -14.90 6.37
N ILE A 57 42.09 -15.68 6.61
CA ILE A 57 43.39 -15.21 7.07
C ILE A 57 44.45 -15.36 5.97
N ASP A 58 45.45 -14.48 5.96
CA ASP A 58 46.65 -14.65 5.15
C ASP A 58 47.61 -15.69 5.77
N ARG A 59 48.76 -15.90 5.10
CA ARG A 59 49.82 -16.81 5.56
C ARG A 59 50.51 -16.36 6.85
N GLU A 60 50.27 -15.14 7.32
CA GLU A 60 50.77 -14.58 8.58
C GLU A 60 49.68 -14.57 9.68
N GLY A 61 48.48 -15.09 9.39
CA GLY A 61 47.36 -15.18 10.32
C GLY A 61 46.50 -13.92 10.44
N ARG A 62 46.72 -12.90 9.61
CA ARG A 62 45.95 -11.64 9.64
C ARG A 62 44.64 -11.80 8.85
N PRO A 63 43.49 -11.33 9.37
CA PRO A 63 42.25 -11.30 8.59
C PRO A 63 42.38 -10.44 7.33
N VAL A 64 42.12 -11.02 6.15
CA VAL A 64 42.19 -10.34 4.85
C VAL A 64 40.84 -10.11 4.19
N THR A 65 39.75 -10.49 4.86
CA THR A 65 38.38 -10.30 4.35
C THR A 65 37.46 -9.67 5.37
N GLY A 66 36.30 -9.18 4.88
CA GLY A 66 35.15 -8.89 5.74
C GLY A 66 34.61 -10.14 6.44
N VAL A 67 33.54 -9.94 7.22
CA VAL A 67 32.90 -11.02 7.99
C VAL A 67 32.03 -11.89 7.09
N LEU A 68 32.32 -13.19 7.01
CA LEU A 68 31.53 -14.21 6.31
C LEU A 68 30.53 -14.91 7.22
N GLY A 69 29.56 -15.59 6.60
CA GLY A 69 28.65 -16.52 7.28
C GLY A 69 27.31 -15.89 7.64
N GLY A 70 26.91 -15.99 8.90
CA GLY A 70 25.62 -15.48 9.41
C GLY A 70 24.40 -16.31 9.02
N ASN A 71 24.58 -17.46 8.36
CA ASN A 71 23.49 -18.41 8.14
C ASN A 71 23.11 -19.07 9.47
N ILE A 72 21.81 -19.25 9.70
CA ILE A 72 21.24 -19.84 10.90
C ILE A 72 20.82 -21.27 10.58
N TYR A 73 21.47 -22.24 11.22
CA TYR A 73 21.04 -23.63 11.28
C TYR A 73 20.01 -23.81 12.39
N ILE A 74 18.94 -24.53 12.10
CA ILE A 74 17.85 -24.84 13.02
C ILE A 74 17.59 -26.35 13.00
N GLU A 75 17.25 -26.90 14.16
CA GLU A 75 16.87 -28.30 14.37
C GLU A 75 15.70 -28.35 15.37
N MET A 76 14.63 -29.05 14.98
CA MET A 76 13.41 -29.23 15.76
C MET A 76 12.86 -30.66 15.59
N GLU A 77 11.95 -31.07 16.47
CA GLU A 77 11.18 -32.30 16.26
C GLU A 77 10.25 -32.13 15.06
N SER A 78 10.24 -33.12 14.16
CA SER A 78 9.26 -33.15 13.08
C SER A 78 7.84 -33.22 13.65
N ASN A 79 6.93 -32.48 13.04
CA ASN A 79 5.50 -32.53 13.34
C ASN A 79 4.71 -32.68 12.04
N GLY A 80 3.38 -32.81 12.12
CA GLY A 80 2.53 -32.99 10.93
C GLY A 80 2.36 -31.74 10.04
N SER A 81 3.21 -30.71 10.16
CA SER A 81 3.09 -29.45 9.44
C SER A 81 4.26 -29.23 8.48
N ASN A 82 3.94 -29.08 7.21
CA ASN A 82 4.92 -28.79 6.16
C ASN A 82 5.25 -27.29 6.01
N CYS A 83 4.75 -26.42 6.90
CA CYS A 83 4.76 -24.96 6.66
C CYS A 83 6.16 -24.37 6.39
N ILE A 84 7.24 -24.94 6.95
CA ILE A 84 8.61 -24.49 6.67
C ILE A 84 9.05 -24.89 5.26
N LEU A 85 8.70 -26.09 4.80
CA LEU A 85 8.95 -26.54 3.44
C LEU A 85 8.11 -25.74 2.44
N ASP A 86 6.82 -25.49 2.74
CA ASP A 86 5.95 -24.64 1.95
C ASP A 86 6.57 -23.24 1.79
N MET A 87 7.01 -22.60 2.89
CA MET A 87 7.70 -21.30 2.86
C MET A 87 8.98 -21.30 2.01
N MET A 88 9.68 -22.42 1.89
CA MET A 88 10.86 -22.55 1.02
C MET A 88 10.50 -22.69 -0.46
N LEU A 89 9.29 -23.16 -0.78
CA LEU A 89 8.81 -23.41 -2.13
C LEU A 89 7.95 -22.27 -2.72
N VAL A 90 7.61 -21.24 -1.93
CA VAL A 90 6.91 -20.05 -2.45
C VAL A 90 7.91 -19.15 -3.17
N ASP A 91 7.70 -18.97 -4.47
CA ASP A 91 8.36 -17.96 -5.29
C ASP A 91 7.53 -16.66 -5.36
N THR A 92 8.18 -15.55 -5.70
CA THR A 92 7.55 -14.27 -6.04
C THR A 92 7.37 -14.11 -7.54
N ASP A 93 6.48 -13.22 -7.98
CA ASP A 93 6.29 -12.87 -9.40
C ASP A 93 7.50 -12.16 -10.05
N ARG A 94 8.59 -11.93 -9.30
CA ARG A 94 9.79 -11.23 -9.79
C ARG A 94 10.78 -12.22 -10.38
N GLN A 95 11.20 -11.98 -11.62
CA GLN A 95 12.30 -12.73 -12.23
C GLN A 95 13.64 -12.11 -11.85
N ARG A 96 14.57 -12.94 -11.37
CA ARG A 96 15.94 -12.50 -11.07
C ARG A 96 16.82 -12.69 -12.32
N PRO A 97 17.58 -11.66 -12.75
CA PRO A 97 18.53 -11.82 -13.86
C PRO A 97 19.69 -12.73 -13.45
N ALA A 98 19.66 -13.95 -13.96
CA ALA A 98 20.72 -14.95 -13.83
C ALA A 98 20.88 -15.69 -15.18
N PHE A 99 21.89 -16.56 -15.29
CA PHE A 99 22.21 -17.27 -16.54
C PHE A 99 21.05 -18.18 -17.04
N PHE A 100 20.15 -18.55 -16.12
CA PHE A 100 18.80 -19.05 -16.39
C PHE A 100 17.81 -18.17 -15.62
N SER A 101 16.64 -17.88 -16.20
CA SER A 101 15.60 -17.09 -15.54
C SER A 101 14.90 -17.90 -14.44
N HIS A 102 15.18 -17.56 -13.19
CA HIS A 102 14.48 -18.10 -12.02
C HIS A 102 13.61 -17.02 -11.39
N ALA A 103 12.48 -17.43 -10.83
CA ALA A 103 11.71 -16.57 -9.93
C ALA A 103 12.52 -16.31 -8.64
N GLU A 104 12.31 -15.15 -8.03
CA GLU A 104 12.93 -14.79 -6.75
C GLU A 104 12.14 -15.43 -5.59
N PRO A 105 12.77 -16.27 -4.73
CA PRO A 105 12.07 -16.91 -3.62
C PRO A 105 11.46 -15.89 -2.65
N PHE A 106 10.34 -16.25 -2.02
CA PHE A 106 9.67 -15.35 -1.09
C PHE A 106 10.49 -15.16 0.20
N PRO A 107 10.79 -13.90 0.61
CA PRO A 107 11.60 -13.66 1.79
C PRO A 107 10.84 -13.99 3.09
N VAL A 108 11.56 -14.55 4.05
CA VAL A 108 11.07 -14.84 5.40
C VAL A 108 11.63 -13.83 6.40
N LEU A 109 10.80 -13.42 7.35
CA LEU A 109 11.18 -12.61 8.50
C LEU A 109 10.83 -13.34 9.79
N GLY A 110 11.58 -13.11 10.85
CA GLY A 110 11.36 -13.84 12.09
C GLY A 110 12.34 -13.53 13.20
N LYS A 111 12.15 -14.26 14.31
CA LYS A 111 12.98 -14.16 15.51
C LYS A 111 13.14 -15.51 16.20
N ILE A 112 14.29 -15.72 16.83
CA ILE A 112 14.56 -16.83 17.74
C ILE A 112 14.71 -16.24 19.14
N LEU A 113 13.85 -16.68 20.05
CA LEU A 113 13.90 -16.33 21.48
C LEU A 113 14.40 -17.56 22.25
N HIS A 114 15.56 -17.43 22.88
CA HIS A 114 16.13 -18.42 23.79
C HIS A 114 15.99 -17.88 25.21
N SER A 115 15.09 -18.50 25.98
CA SER A 115 14.85 -18.21 27.39
C SER A 115 15.48 -19.28 28.26
N ILE A 116 16.02 -18.87 29.41
CA ILE A 116 16.53 -19.77 30.46
C ILE A 116 15.88 -19.32 31.76
N ASP A 117 15.16 -20.22 32.43
CA ASP A 117 14.46 -19.94 33.70
C ASP A 117 13.56 -18.69 33.61
N ASP A 118 12.75 -18.64 32.54
CA ASP A 118 11.85 -17.53 32.14
C ASP A 118 12.54 -16.18 31.86
N MET A 119 13.87 -16.11 31.89
CA MET A 119 14.65 -14.92 31.51
C MET A 119 15.20 -15.03 30.08
N MET A 120 15.06 -13.96 29.29
CA MET A 120 15.62 -13.88 27.93
C MET A 120 17.15 -13.96 27.96
N PHE A 121 17.71 -15.06 27.46
CA PHE A 121 19.16 -15.28 27.35
C PHE A 121 19.71 -14.84 25.98
N ARG A 122 19.00 -15.16 24.90
CA ARG A 122 19.35 -14.73 23.53
C ARG A 122 18.12 -14.36 22.72
N GLU A 123 18.19 -13.25 22.00
CA GLU A 123 17.27 -12.89 20.92
C GLU A 123 18.09 -12.79 19.63
N LEU A 124 17.64 -13.48 18.58
CA LEU A 124 18.05 -13.24 17.21
C LEU A 124 16.82 -12.74 16.46
N SER A 125 16.94 -11.67 15.69
CA SER A 125 15.88 -11.19 14.79
C SER A 125 16.46 -11.05 13.39
N PHE A 126 15.75 -11.54 12.39
CA PHE A 126 16.20 -11.54 10.99
C PHE A 126 15.11 -11.01 10.07
N ASP A 127 15.52 -10.12 9.16
CA ASP A 127 14.69 -9.53 8.12
C ASP A 127 15.21 -9.96 6.74
N GLU A 128 14.32 -10.00 5.74
CA GLU A 128 14.61 -10.31 4.33
C GLU A 128 15.52 -11.56 4.15
N ALA A 129 15.21 -12.61 4.90
CA ALA A 129 15.97 -13.85 4.90
C ALA A 129 15.42 -14.88 3.90
N TYR A 130 16.20 -15.92 3.58
CA TYR A 130 15.81 -16.97 2.63
C TYR A 130 16.06 -18.36 3.21
N LEU A 131 15.08 -19.25 3.06
CA LEU A 131 15.25 -20.69 3.29
C LEU A 131 15.93 -21.29 2.07
N TYR A 132 17.13 -21.86 2.24
CA TYR A 132 17.91 -22.40 1.11
C TYR A 132 18.26 -23.89 1.24
N CYS A 133 17.93 -24.50 2.37
CA CYS A 133 18.10 -25.92 2.62
C CYS A 133 17.07 -26.37 3.67
N TYR A 134 16.41 -27.48 3.40
CA TYR A 134 15.52 -28.20 4.29
C TYR A 134 15.93 -29.67 4.24
N ASP A 135 16.11 -30.30 5.39
CA ASP A 135 16.28 -31.74 5.54
C ASP A 135 15.33 -32.28 6.62
N GLU A 136 14.96 -33.54 6.48
CA GLU A 136 14.10 -34.21 7.43
C GLU A 136 14.49 -35.68 7.55
N ILE A 137 14.62 -36.15 8.78
CA ILE A 137 15.22 -37.43 9.13
C ILE A 137 14.25 -38.22 10.00
N MET A 138 13.84 -39.38 9.50
CA MET A 138 12.98 -40.33 10.19
C MET A 138 13.80 -41.57 10.57
N ASN A 139 13.90 -41.87 11.86
CA ASN A 139 14.65 -43.01 12.39
C ASN A 139 13.79 -43.83 13.37
N ALA A 140 13.51 -45.08 13.03
CA ALA A 140 12.67 -45.97 13.85
C ALA A 140 13.40 -46.61 15.06
N THR A 141 14.71 -46.36 15.25
CA THR A 141 15.55 -47.08 16.24
C THR A 141 16.29 -46.19 17.24
N GLU A 142 16.31 -44.87 17.05
CA GLU A 142 17.01 -43.91 17.94
C GLU A 142 16.06 -43.14 18.87
N SER A 143 16.62 -42.46 19.87
CA SER A 143 15.86 -41.72 20.90
C SER A 143 15.18 -40.43 20.40
N SER A 144 15.49 -39.96 19.19
CA SER A 144 14.87 -38.81 18.53
C SER A 144 14.37 -39.27 17.16
N PRO A 145 13.16 -39.86 17.07
CA PRO A 145 12.77 -40.64 15.91
C PRO A 145 12.41 -39.82 14.67
N MET A 146 12.16 -38.51 14.81
CA MET A 146 11.76 -37.63 13.71
C MET A 146 12.33 -36.22 13.94
N LEU A 147 13.21 -35.76 13.06
CA LEU A 147 13.88 -34.45 13.16
C LEU A 147 13.79 -33.68 11.84
N THR A 148 13.40 -32.41 11.93
CA THR A 148 13.45 -31.44 10.82
C THR A 148 14.61 -30.49 11.04
N ARG A 149 15.41 -30.22 10.00
CA ARG A 149 16.46 -29.20 10.01
C ARG A 149 16.34 -28.29 8.81
N PHE A 150 16.72 -27.03 8.97
CA PHE A 150 16.75 -26.09 7.86
C PHE A 150 17.75 -24.97 8.09
N LEU A 151 18.14 -24.32 6.98
CA LEU A 151 19.11 -23.24 6.95
C LEU A 151 18.46 -21.94 6.47
N ILE A 152 18.50 -20.93 7.34
CA ILE A 152 18.10 -19.55 7.03
C ILE A 152 19.34 -18.76 6.61
N SER A 153 19.26 -18.04 5.49
CA SER A 153 20.25 -17.06 5.04
C SER A 153 19.68 -15.64 5.15
N PRO A 154 19.91 -14.92 6.27
CA PRO A 154 19.45 -13.54 6.45
C PRO A 154 20.25 -12.52 5.62
N THR A 155 19.61 -11.46 5.14
CA THR A 155 20.30 -10.25 4.63
C THR A 155 20.55 -9.24 5.73
N ARG A 156 19.69 -9.20 6.76
CA ARG A 156 19.86 -8.45 7.99
C ARG A 156 19.70 -9.36 9.21
N LEU A 157 20.58 -9.22 10.20
CA LEU A 157 20.55 -9.95 11.46
C LEU A 157 20.84 -9.02 12.64
N ASP A 158 19.85 -8.89 13.53
CA ASP A 158 19.98 -8.22 14.81
C ASP A 158 20.14 -9.27 15.93
N ILE A 159 21.09 -9.05 16.84
CA ILE A 159 21.46 -9.99 17.91
C ILE A 159 21.40 -9.28 19.25
N ASN A 160 20.55 -9.76 20.17
CA ASN A 160 20.22 -9.15 21.47
C ASN A 160 19.89 -7.64 21.40
N ARG A 161 19.50 -7.14 20.21
CA ARG A 161 19.32 -5.71 19.91
C ARG A 161 20.56 -4.84 20.15
N THR A 162 21.73 -5.44 20.36
CA THR A 162 23.00 -4.76 20.63
C THR A 162 23.99 -4.84 19.48
N ILE A 163 23.93 -5.91 18.67
CA ILE A 163 24.73 -6.06 17.46
C ILE A 163 23.75 -6.12 16.28
N ARG A 164 23.87 -5.18 15.36
CA ARG A 164 23.11 -5.16 14.10
C ARG A 164 24.06 -5.34 12.92
N LEU A 165 23.79 -6.34 12.10
CA LEU A 165 24.58 -6.69 10.93
C LEU A 165 23.69 -6.61 9.68
N ASP A 166 24.16 -5.90 8.65
CA ASP A 166 23.53 -5.84 7.33
C ASP A 166 24.52 -6.39 6.27
N ARG A 167 24.05 -7.16 5.28
CA ARG A 167 24.88 -7.68 4.17
C ARG A 167 25.06 -6.62 3.07
N ARG A 168 26.29 -6.43 2.58
CA ARG A 168 26.53 -5.60 1.39
C ARG A 168 26.02 -6.25 0.11
N ILE A 169 25.01 -5.63 -0.52
CA ILE A 169 24.41 -6.06 -1.80
C ILE A 169 25.06 -5.36 -3.01
N ASN A 170 25.63 -4.17 -2.84
CA ASN A 170 25.99 -3.26 -3.95
C ASN A 170 27.51 -3.09 -4.21
N THR A 171 28.37 -4.03 -3.80
CA THR A 171 29.82 -3.97 -4.08
C THR A 171 30.31 -5.20 -4.82
N THR A 172 31.29 -5.01 -5.72
CA THR A 172 31.79 -6.00 -6.69
C THR A 172 32.28 -7.30 -6.07
N ASP A 173 32.85 -7.23 -4.86
CA ASP A 173 33.25 -8.37 -4.03
C ASP A 173 32.22 -8.59 -2.92
N GLY A 174 31.03 -9.10 -3.27
CA GLY A 174 29.89 -9.25 -2.36
C GLY A 174 30.05 -10.32 -1.26
N PHE A 175 29.01 -10.43 -0.40
CA PHE A 175 28.81 -11.44 0.66
C PHE A 175 29.43 -11.20 2.05
N TRP A 176 29.96 -10.01 2.35
CA TRP A 176 30.43 -9.68 3.71
C TRP A 176 29.36 -8.96 4.53
N TRP A 177 29.33 -9.23 5.84
CA TRP A 177 28.58 -8.47 6.84
C TRP A 177 29.36 -7.23 7.28
N GLU A 178 28.64 -6.13 7.46
CA GLU A 178 29.12 -4.97 8.19
C GLU A 178 28.26 -4.71 9.42
N GLU A 179 28.91 -4.36 10.52
CA GLU A 179 28.25 -3.87 11.72
C GLU A 179 27.78 -2.43 11.48
N CYS A 180 26.49 -2.16 11.73
CA CYS A 180 25.94 -0.81 11.62
C CYS A 180 26.56 0.10 12.68
N LYS A 181 27.62 0.82 12.29
CA LYS A 181 28.13 1.94 13.07
C LYS A 181 27.19 3.13 12.90
N GLU A 182 26.39 3.40 13.94
CA GLU A 182 25.78 4.72 14.08
C GLU A 182 26.88 5.79 14.16
N GLU A 183 26.66 6.96 13.55
CA GLU A 183 27.58 8.09 13.68
C GLU A 183 27.70 8.49 15.16
N GLU A 184 28.95 8.63 15.62
CA GLU A 184 29.30 8.55 17.05
C GLU A 184 28.56 9.56 17.92
N ARG A 185 27.65 9.06 18.78
CA ARG A 185 27.30 9.74 20.04
C ARG A 185 28.13 9.14 21.16
N ILE A 186 28.88 10.02 21.83
CA ILE A 186 29.86 9.68 22.86
C ILE A 186 29.20 8.88 24.00
N VAL A 187 29.59 7.62 24.14
CA VAL A 187 29.19 6.76 25.27
C VAL A 187 30.15 7.01 26.43
N ILE A 188 29.62 7.47 27.57
CA ILE A 188 30.34 7.45 28.84
C ILE A 188 30.13 6.07 29.47
N ASN A 189 31.22 5.41 29.86
CA ASN A 189 31.20 4.03 30.38
C ASN A 189 30.26 3.85 31.58
N VAL A 190 29.39 2.85 31.48
CA VAL A 190 28.64 2.31 32.61
C VAL A 190 29.52 1.31 33.35
N ASN A 191 29.78 1.58 34.63
CA ASN A 191 30.14 0.56 35.60
C ASN A 191 29.36 0.84 36.88
N ASN A 192 28.70 -0.20 37.39
CA ASN A 192 27.63 -0.24 38.39
C ASN A 192 26.22 -0.19 37.79
N GLU A 193 25.43 -1.22 38.11
CA GLU A 193 23.98 -1.15 38.09
C GLU A 193 23.51 -0.18 39.19
N PRO A 194 22.68 0.80 38.83
CA PRO A 194 21.54 1.14 39.66
C PRO A 194 20.25 0.85 38.90
N ASN A 195 19.14 0.73 39.63
CA ASN A 195 17.80 0.83 39.06
C ASN A 195 17.68 2.15 38.28
N ILE A 196 17.74 2.11 36.95
CA ILE A 196 17.28 3.22 36.13
C ILE A 196 15.76 3.13 36.11
N GLU A 197 15.14 4.08 36.79
CA GLU A 197 13.69 4.21 36.88
C GLU A 197 13.06 4.28 35.48
N LYS A 198 11.93 3.59 35.28
CA LYS A 198 11.11 3.63 34.06
C LYS A 198 10.40 4.99 33.85
N GLU A 199 10.93 6.08 34.41
CA GLU A 199 10.26 7.38 34.50
C GLU A 199 10.49 8.30 33.30
N ASN A 200 11.44 8.00 32.41
CA ASN A 200 11.86 8.98 31.40
C ASN A 200 11.53 8.67 29.93
N PHE A 201 10.91 7.53 29.60
CA PHE A 201 10.41 7.29 28.24
C PHE A 201 9.11 8.08 28.01
N PRO A 202 8.96 8.83 26.91
CA PRO A 202 7.75 9.60 26.64
C PRO A 202 6.60 8.67 26.26
N GLU A 203 5.50 8.75 27.02
CA GLU A 203 4.28 8.00 26.73
C GLU A 203 3.28 8.91 26.00
N CYS A 204 3.65 9.39 24.82
CA CYS A 204 2.78 10.18 23.96
C CYS A 204 2.77 9.72 22.50
N THR A 205 1.82 10.25 21.71
CA THR A 205 1.67 10.00 20.27
C THR A 205 1.13 11.24 19.60
N VAL A 206 1.68 11.62 18.45
CA VAL A 206 1.16 12.68 17.60
C VAL A 206 0.79 12.12 16.24
N SER A 207 -0.52 12.03 15.99
CA SER A 207 -1.13 11.56 14.75
C SER A 207 -1.65 12.71 13.91
N PHE A 208 -1.54 12.59 12.59
CA PHE A 208 -2.01 13.61 11.65
C PHE A 208 -3.32 13.19 10.96
N ARG A 209 -4.21 14.16 10.74
CA ARG A 209 -5.46 14.03 9.98
C ARG A 209 -5.60 15.22 9.04
N ARG A 210 -6.48 15.15 8.04
CA ARG A 210 -6.81 16.33 7.21
C ARG A 210 -7.58 17.39 8.00
N ASN A 211 -7.62 18.61 7.47
CA ASN A 211 -8.53 19.64 7.92
C ASN A 211 -9.96 19.45 7.38
N LYS A 212 -10.95 20.19 7.93
CA LYS A 212 -12.39 20.00 7.66
C LYS A 212 -12.80 20.47 6.26
N ASP A 213 -12.10 21.48 5.81
CA ASP A 213 -12.18 22.15 4.51
C ASP A 213 -11.33 21.45 3.44
N TYR A 214 -10.78 20.26 3.72
CA TYR A 214 -10.03 19.51 2.71
C TYR A 214 -10.91 19.18 1.51
N ASP A 215 -10.47 19.66 0.35
CA ASP A 215 -11.17 19.68 -0.93
C ASP A 215 -10.44 18.86 -2.01
N GLY A 216 -9.40 18.12 -1.61
CA GLY A 216 -8.52 17.38 -2.51
C GLY A 216 -7.31 18.15 -3.05
N SER A 217 -6.99 19.34 -2.51
CA SER A 217 -5.91 20.24 -2.98
C SER A 217 -4.46 19.75 -2.82
N PHE A 218 -4.24 18.60 -2.17
CA PHE A 218 -2.97 17.90 -2.02
C PHE A 218 -3.30 16.44 -1.69
N GLY A 219 -2.46 15.47 -2.03
CA GLY A 219 -2.75 14.08 -1.65
C GLY A 219 -2.38 13.85 -0.19
N PHE A 220 -3.27 13.22 0.57
CA PHE A 220 -2.99 12.80 1.94
C PHE A 220 -3.63 11.46 2.25
N ASP A 221 -2.78 10.46 2.40
CA ASP A 221 -3.19 9.09 2.67
C ASP A 221 -2.77 8.69 4.10
N TRP A 222 -3.74 8.56 4.99
CA TRP A 222 -3.57 8.04 6.34
C TRP A 222 -4.56 6.92 6.59
N LEU A 223 -4.15 5.91 7.35
CA LEU A 223 -5.04 4.81 7.69
C LEU A 223 -6.25 5.34 8.49
N ARG A 224 -7.46 5.21 7.94
CA ARG A 224 -8.69 5.61 8.65
C ARG A 224 -8.91 4.65 9.80
N VAL A 225 -9.09 5.19 11.00
CA VAL A 225 -9.35 4.44 12.25
C VAL A 225 -10.65 4.88 12.94
N GLY A 226 -11.56 5.55 12.22
CA GLY A 226 -12.85 5.98 12.75
C GLY A 226 -12.78 7.10 13.79
N ASP A 227 -11.72 7.92 13.79
CA ASP A 227 -11.42 8.86 14.86
C ASP A 227 -11.56 10.35 14.51
N THR A 228 -12.13 10.66 13.34
CA THR A 228 -12.44 12.04 12.92
C THR A 228 -13.92 12.40 13.01
N GLY A 229 -14.82 11.42 13.02
CA GLY A 229 -16.27 11.63 12.93
C GLY A 229 -16.73 12.22 11.59
N GLU A 230 -15.89 12.16 10.55
CA GLU A 230 -16.21 12.61 9.19
C GLU A 230 -16.86 11.48 8.38
N ILE A 231 -17.80 11.84 7.50
CA ILE A 231 -18.36 10.92 6.51
C ILE A 231 -17.20 10.36 5.65
N GLY A 232 -17.28 9.07 5.30
CA GLY A 232 -16.24 8.35 4.56
C GLY A 232 -14.93 8.08 5.33
N CYS A 233 -14.82 8.52 6.59
CA CYS A 233 -13.65 8.29 7.46
C CYS A 233 -13.83 7.15 8.47
N ASP A 234 -14.79 6.26 8.24
CA ASP A 234 -14.94 5.03 9.02
C ASP A 234 -13.67 4.19 9.03
N TRP A 235 -13.50 3.40 10.09
CA TRP A 235 -12.31 2.57 10.22
C TRP A 235 -12.29 1.48 9.15
N TYR A 236 -11.23 1.45 8.34
CA TYR A 236 -11.11 0.53 7.21
C TYR A 236 -11.26 -0.96 7.56
N ARG A 237 -10.99 -1.39 8.79
CA ARG A 237 -11.24 -2.77 9.24
C ARG A 237 -12.73 -3.13 9.27
N ASN A 238 -13.61 -2.15 9.39
CA ASN A 238 -15.06 -2.31 9.34
C ASN A 238 -15.62 -2.10 7.92
N THR A 239 -14.93 -1.33 7.07
CA THR A 239 -15.35 -1.05 5.69
C THR A 239 -14.85 -2.09 4.69
N MET A 240 -13.77 -2.82 4.97
CA MET A 240 -13.34 -3.98 4.18
C MET A 240 -14.22 -5.22 4.40
N HIS A 241 -14.17 -6.15 3.44
CA HIS A 241 -14.95 -7.40 3.50
C HIS A 241 -14.47 -8.38 4.58
N ASP A 242 -13.15 -8.48 4.81
CA ASP A 242 -12.59 -9.36 5.83
C ASP A 242 -11.33 -8.79 6.52
N LYS A 243 -10.98 -9.35 7.69
CA LYS A 243 -9.85 -8.89 8.51
C LYS A 243 -8.48 -9.14 7.85
N ARG A 244 -8.29 -10.24 7.10
CA ARG A 244 -7.01 -10.56 6.47
C ARG A 244 -6.69 -9.59 5.34
N THR A 245 -7.67 -9.22 4.53
CA THR A 245 -7.52 -8.16 3.51
C THR A 245 -7.08 -6.84 4.15
N TYR A 246 -7.66 -6.48 5.30
CA TYR A 246 -7.22 -5.31 6.06
C TYR A 246 -5.80 -5.44 6.63
N ASP A 247 -5.46 -6.55 7.28
CA ASP A 247 -4.13 -6.77 7.85
C ASP A 247 -3.05 -6.79 6.74
N HIS A 248 -3.38 -7.33 5.55
CA HIS A 248 -2.54 -7.30 4.35
C HIS A 248 -2.42 -5.88 3.76
N PHE A 249 -3.52 -5.14 3.65
CA PHE A 249 -3.51 -3.75 3.18
C PHE A 249 -2.60 -2.86 4.01
N VAL A 250 -2.71 -2.92 5.35
CA VAL A 250 -1.88 -2.10 6.22
C VAL A 250 -0.40 -2.46 6.11
N SER A 251 -0.07 -3.76 6.14
CA SER A 251 1.32 -4.25 6.09
C SER A 251 1.99 -4.06 4.73
N SER A 252 1.25 -4.07 3.62
CA SER A 252 1.80 -3.91 2.27
C SER A 252 1.87 -2.46 1.78
N GLU A 253 1.01 -1.55 2.27
CA GLU A 253 0.92 -0.18 1.75
C GLU A 253 1.47 0.92 2.66
N TYR A 254 1.61 0.65 3.96
CA TYR A 254 2.05 1.66 4.92
C TYR A 254 3.35 1.30 5.62
N LYS A 255 4.22 2.29 5.78
CA LYS A 255 5.36 2.21 6.69
C LYS A 255 4.87 2.45 8.12
N TYR A 256 5.52 1.85 9.11
CA TYR A 256 5.20 2.06 10.52
C TYR A 256 6.47 2.14 11.39
N PHE A 257 6.30 2.55 12.65
CA PHE A 257 7.31 2.38 13.70
C PHE A 257 6.66 1.93 15.02
N ILE A 258 7.45 1.33 15.92
CA ILE A 258 6.94 0.77 17.16
C ILE A 258 6.85 1.84 18.27
N GLN A 259 5.66 1.99 18.86
CA GLN A 259 5.40 2.84 20.02
C GLN A 259 5.57 2.02 21.30
N GLN A 260 6.73 2.14 21.94
CA GLN A 260 7.16 1.25 23.03
C GLN A 260 6.22 1.25 24.26
N TRP A 261 5.50 2.34 24.50
CA TRP A 261 4.62 2.50 25.67
C TRP A 261 3.24 1.84 25.52
N ARG A 262 2.81 1.49 24.30
CA ARG A 262 1.52 0.81 24.07
C ARG A 262 1.66 -0.70 24.20
N LYS A 263 0.69 -1.34 24.84
CA LYS A 263 0.63 -2.81 24.97
C LYS A 263 0.43 -3.46 23.59
N ALA A 264 1.12 -4.56 23.33
CA ALA A 264 0.95 -5.34 22.10
C ALA A 264 -0.34 -6.17 22.15
N ILE A 265 -1.45 -5.63 21.64
CA ILE A 265 -2.75 -6.32 21.56
C ILE A 265 -3.46 -5.99 20.22
N ASP A 266 -3.84 -7.04 19.49
CA ASP A 266 -4.58 -7.11 18.21
C ASP A 266 -4.26 -6.05 17.13
N ALA A 267 -3.53 -6.50 16.09
CA ALA A 267 -2.58 -5.79 15.21
C ALA A 267 -2.78 -4.31 14.83
N TYR A 268 -4.00 -3.77 14.79
CA TYR A 268 -4.26 -2.37 14.41
C TYR A 268 -5.43 -1.68 15.15
N LYS A 269 -6.03 -2.32 16.16
CA LYS A 269 -7.13 -1.73 16.96
C LYS A 269 -6.63 -0.92 18.15
N THR A 270 -5.46 -1.33 18.67
CA THR A 270 -4.98 -0.99 20.03
C THR A 270 -3.45 -1.02 20.12
N THR A 271 -2.74 -0.87 18.99
CA THR A 271 -1.38 -1.35 18.87
C THR A 271 -0.27 -0.35 19.09
N SER A 272 0.85 -0.92 19.52
CA SER A 272 2.20 -0.38 19.46
C SER A 272 2.72 -0.03 18.06
N HIS A 273 1.88 0.14 17.04
CA HIS A 273 2.31 0.43 15.66
C HIS A 273 1.77 1.80 15.24
N TYR A 274 2.65 2.79 15.12
CA TYR A 274 2.30 4.07 14.51
C TYR A 274 2.34 3.91 13.00
N ILE A 275 1.19 4.00 12.33
CA ILE A 275 1.09 3.93 10.87
C ILE A 275 1.39 5.30 10.28
N ILE A 276 2.40 5.37 9.40
CA ILE A 276 2.92 6.63 8.87
C ILE A 276 2.09 7.05 7.64
N PRO A 277 1.43 8.23 7.66
CA PRO A 277 0.72 8.75 6.51
C PRO A 277 1.66 9.32 5.44
N TRP A 278 1.16 9.31 4.21
CA TRP A 278 1.83 9.83 3.02
C TRP A 278 1.22 11.18 2.59
N VAL A 279 2.05 12.09 2.09
CA VAL A 279 1.66 13.41 1.59
C VAL A 279 2.22 13.62 0.18
N THR A 280 1.40 14.03 -0.78
CA THR A 280 1.85 14.62 -2.05
C THR A 280 1.54 16.12 -2.04
N LEU A 281 2.56 16.96 -2.13
CA LEU A 281 2.43 18.42 -2.02
C LEU A 281 3.14 19.12 -3.19
N PRO A 282 2.40 19.67 -4.17
CA PRO A 282 2.98 20.41 -5.29
C PRO A 282 3.73 21.67 -4.81
N LYS A 283 4.76 22.08 -5.55
CA LYS A 283 5.48 23.33 -5.30
C LYS A 283 4.54 24.54 -5.36
N GLY A 284 4.62 25.39 -4.36
CA GLY A 284 3.77 26.57 -4.18
C GLY A 284 2.58 26.31 -3.25
N ASN A 285 2.10 25.06 -3.16
CA ASN A 285 0.94 24.71 -2.36
C ASN A 285 1.26 24.72 -0.85
N THR A 286 0.21 24.94 -0.04
CA THR A 286 0.26 24.83 1.41
C THR A 286 -0.83 23.86 1.86
N ALA A 287 -0.44 22.80 2.56
CA ALA A 287 -1.34 21.85 3.19
C ALA A 287 -1.58 22.25 4.67
N THR A 288 -2.83 22.15 5.13
CA THR A 288 -3.20 22.33 6.53
C THR A 288 -3.64 21.00 7.11
N PHE A 289 -3.05 20.61 8.23
CA PHE A 289 -3.29 19.35 8.92
C PHE A 289 -3.86 19.57 10.32
N ARG A 290 -4.70 18.62 10.73
CA ARG A 290 -5.07 18.43 12.13
C ARG A 290 -4.03 17.59 12.82
N MET A 291 -3.80 17.88 14.09
CA MET A 291 -2.98 17.05 14.97
C MET A 291 -3.88 16.48 16.06
N LYS A 292 -3.84 15.15 16.21
CA LYS A 292 -4.41 14.45 17.35
C LYS A 292 -3.24 13.98 18.21
N MET A 293 -3.16 14.48 19.44
CA MET A 293 -2.12 14.12 20.39
C MET A 293 -2.72 13.32 21.54
N GLU A 294 -2.12 12.19 21.85
CA GLU A 294 -2.47 11.35 23.00
C GLU A 294 -1.28 11.36 23.95
N VAL A 295 -1.50 11.69 25.21
CA VAL A 295 -0.48 11.76 26.26
C VAL A 295 -0.94 10.88 27.41
N ASN A 296 -0.25 9.78 27.66
CA ASN A 296 -0.47 8.91 28.81
C ASN A 296 0.35 9.39 30.03
N LYS A 297 1.57 9.87 29.81
CA LYS A 297 2.43 10.53 30.82
C LYS A 297 3.07 11.83 30.30
N PRO A 298 3.36 12.80 31.19
CA PRO A 298 4.10 14.02 30.85
C PRO A 298 5.37 13.71 30.05
N SER A 299 5.44 14.24 28.83
CA SER A 299 6.43 13.86 27.82
C SER A 299 7.31 15.03 27.36
N GLY A 300 7.21 16.21 27.97
CA GLY A 300 8.02 17.37 27.62
C GLY A 300 7.47 18.19 26.46
N ILE A 301 8.26 19.15 26.03
CA ILE A 301 8.09 19.90 24.78
C ILE A 301 8.31 18.98 23.57
N LEU A 302 7.49 19.14 22.54
CA LEU A 302 7.59 18.41 21.29
C LEU A 302 8.49 19.13 20.28
N ASP A 303 9.55 18.45 19.85
CA ASP A 303 10.47 18.87 18.79
C ASP A 303 9.91 18.44 17.43
N ILE A 304 9.38 19.40 16.66
CA ILE A 304 8.85 19.17 15.31
C ILE A 304 9.90 19.58 14.29
N LYS A 305 10.37 18.63 13.47
CA LYS A 305 11.42 18.86 12.47
C LYS A 305 11.07 18.25 11.13
N ILE A 306 11.41 18.97 10.06
CA ILE A 306 11.43 18.43 8.71
C ILE A 306 12.83 17.84 8.48
N VAL A 307 12.88 16.57 8.06
CA VAL A 307 14.12 15.79 7.92
C VAL A 307 14.20 15.12 6.55
N GLY A 308 15.43 14.77 6.13
CA GLY A 308 15.72 14.22 4.81
C GLY A 308 16.18 15.29 3.80
N ASN A 309 16.71 14.85 2.67
CA ASN A 309 17.46 15.72 1.74
C ASN A 309 16.60 16.78 1.02
N GLY A 310 15.26 16.63 1.04
CA GLY A 310 14.32 17.66 0.59
C GLY A 310 13.83 18.61 1.69
N ALA A 311 14.35 18.55 2.92
CA ALA A 311 13.82 19.35 4.04
C ALA A 311 13.80 20.86 3.75
N ASN A 312 14.84 21.40 3.11
CA ASN A 312 14.93 22.82 2.72
C ASN A 312 13.84 23.26 1.72
N ALA A 313 13.17 22.32 1.05
CA ALA A 313 12.09 22.62 0.12
C ALA A 313 10.73 22.82 0.82
N LEU A 314 10.62 22.47 2.10
CA LEU A 314 9.39 22.56 2.88
C LEU A 314 9.57 23.52 4.06
N SER A 315 8.51 24.22 4.44
CA SER A 315 8.46 25.02 5.67
C SER A 315 7.17 24.72 6.42
N ALA A 316 7.28 24.35 7.69
CA ALA A 316 6.15 24.14 8.59
C ALA A 316 5.99 25.32 9.55
N ASN A 317 4.77 25.55 10.05
CA ASN A 317 4.58 26.32 11.26
C ASN A 317 5.08 25.49 12.45
N LEU A 318 6.17 25.93 13.08
CA LEU A 318 6.81 25.26 14.22
C LEU A 318 6.46 26.01 15.51
N GLU A 319 5.19 25.96 15.89
CA GLU A 319 4.76 26.39 17.23
C GLU A 319 5.19 25.34 18.26
N GLU A 320 5.60 25.81 19.44
CA GLU A 320 6.01 24.95 20.55
C GLU A 320 4.79 24.27 21.16
N ILE A 321 4.77 22.93 21.16
CA ILE A 321 3.66 22.13 21.69
C ILE A 321 4.15 21.36 22.91
N GLU A 322 3.48 21.56 24.05
CA GLU A 322 3.78 20.86 25.30
C GLU A 322 2.91 19.61 25.49
N ALA A 323 3.55 18.48 25.83
CA ALA A 323 2.89 17.24 26.22
C ALA A 323 2.95 17.01 27.74
N GLU A 324 2.79 18.08 28.54
CA GLU A 324 2.93 18.06 30.01
C GLU A 324 1.72 17.51 30.78
N LYS A 325 0.56 17.39 30.13
CA LYS A 325 -0.68 16.93 30.77
C LYS A 325 -1.17 15.65 30.09
N THR A 326 -1.51 14.65 30.90
CA THR A 326 -2.16 13.42 30.44
C THR A 326 -3.54 13.74 29.86
N GLY A 327 -3.84 13.24 28.67
CA GLY A 327 -5.10 13.51 27.97
C GLY A 327 -5.08 13.19 26.49
N ASN A 328 -6.23 13.38 25.85
CA ASN A 328 -6.39 13.38 24.40
C ASN A 328 -6.65 14.82 23.93
N TYR A 329 -5.81 15.31 23.04
CA TYR A 329 -5.83 16.68 22.52
C TYR A 329 -6.10 16.65 21.01
N TYR A 330 -6.90 17.62 20.55
CA TYR A 330 -7.28 17.73 19.16
C TYR A 330 -7.10 19.16 18.67
N TYR A 331 -6.16 19.35 17.74
CA TYR A 331 -5.78 20.65 17.22
C TYR A 331 -6.29 20.76 15.77
N PRO A 332 -7.33 21.58 15.50
CA PRO A 332 -8.06 21.53 14.23
C PRO A 332 -7.33 22.13 13.02
N SER A 333 -6.29 22.96 13.19
CA SER A 333 -5.56 23.57 12.06
C SER A 333 -4.15 24.05 12.43
N LEU A 334 -3.48 23.38 13.36
CA LEU A 334 -2.23 23.85 13.97
C LEU A 334 -1.01 23.71 13.05
N LEU A 335 -0.93 22.60 12.30
CA LEU A 335 0.18 22.34 11.40
C LEU A 335 -0.15 22.79 9.98
N LYS A 336 0.54 23.84 9.51
CA LYS A 336 0.56 24.24 8.10
C LYS A 336 1.94 23.92 7.53
N VAL A 337 1.99 23.19 6.41
CA VAL A 337 3.23 22.89 5.69
C VAL A 337 3.13 23.43 4.27
N LYS A 338 4.05 24.31 3.90
CA LYS A 338 4.17 24.89 2.57
C LYS A 338 5.35 24.27 1.83
N CYS A 339 5.15 23.94 0.56
CA CYS A 339 6.22 23.55 -0.35
C CYS A 339 6.74 24.77 -1.12
N ASN A 340 7.99 25.15 -0.88
CA ASN A 340 8.62 26.34 -1.45
C ASN A 340 9.38 26.05 -2.75
N SER A 341 9.95 24.85 -2.89
CA SER A 341 10.69 24.41 -4.08
C SER A 341 10.43 22.93 -4.39
N ASN A 342 10.91 22.45 -5.55
CA ASN A 342 10.82 21.03 -5.87
C ASN A 342 11.86 20.24 -5.06
N PHE A 343 11.56 18.99 -4.74
CA PHE A 343 12.48 18.05 -4.09
C PHE A 343 12.40 16.66 -4.71
N SER A 344 13.55 15.97 -4.79
CA SER A 344 13.74 14.69 -5.48
C SER A 344 13.83 13.48 -4.55
N GLU A 345 13.96 13.69 -3.24
CA GLU A 345 14.27 12.64 -2.27
C GLU A 345 13.27 12.59 -1.11
N GLN A 346 13.08 11.41 -0.54
CA GLN A 346 12.07 11.16 0.49
C GLN A 346 12.32 12.10 1.69
N THR A 347 11.34 12.94 1.96
CA THR A 347 11.38 13.94 3.04
C THR A 347 10.29 13.60 4.05
N ALA A 348 10.50 13.88 5.33
CA ALA A 348 9.52 13.59 6.37
C ALA A 348 9.39 14.76 7.34
N LEU A 349 8.20 14.91 7.94
CA LEU A 349 8.06 15.67 9.17
C LEU A 349 8.02 14.66 10.32
N GLU A 350 8.94 14.81 11.26
CA GLU A 350 9.05 14.04 12.49
C GLU A 350 8.66 14.89 13.68
N VAL A 351 7.99 14.27 14.64
CA VAL A 351 7.69 14.85 15.95
C VAL A 351 8.36 13.99 17.00
N ARG A 352 9.20 14.60 17.81
CA ARG A 352 9.98 13.94 18.85
C ARG A 352 9.66 14.49 20.23
N ALA A 353 9.61 13.62 21.22
CA ALA A 353 9.48 13.98 22.64
C ALA A 353 10.66 13.36 23.37
N LYS A 354 11.37 14.10 24.23
CA LYS A 354 12.59 13.60 24.92
C LYS A 354 13.61 12.88 23.99
N GLY A 355 13.66 13.23 22.70
CA GLY A 355 14.48 12.60 21.66
C GLY A 355 13.83 11.46 20.87
N GLU A 356 12.84 10.78 21.44
CA GLU A 356 12.13 9.63 20.86
C GLU A 356 11.10 10.04 19.80
N LEU A 357 10.91 9.22 18.78
CA LEU A 357 9.93 9.47 17.71
C LEU A 357 8.50 9.17 18.18
N VAL A 358 7.64 10.18 18.24
CA VAL A 358 6.25 10.07 18.71
C VAL A 358 5.20 10.39 17.64
N GLY A 359 5.61 10.97 16.52
CA GLY A 359 4.78 11.18 15.34
C GLY A 359 5.60 11.34 14.06
N LYS A 360 5.05 10.96 12.91
CA LYS A 360 5.72 11.09 11.61
C LYS A 360 4.70 11.23 10.47
N MET A 361 5.07 11.92 9.40
CA MET A 361 4.44 11.86 8.07
C MET A 361 5.52 11.92 6.98
N ILE A 362 5.30 11.29 5.83
CA ILE A 362 6.27 11.28 4.72
C ILE A 362 5.74 12.08 3.54
N PHE A 363 6.56 13.02 3.04
CA PHE A 363 6.33 13.78 1.82
C PHE A 363 6.99 13.07 0.63
N ILE A 364 6.20 12.80 -0.41
CA ILE A 364 6.65 12.14 -1.63
C ILE A 364 7.31 13.16 -2.57
N PRO A 365 8.49 12.87 -3.16
CA PRO A 365 9.17 13.72 -4.13
C PRO A 365 8.26 14.28 -5.22
N ASN A 366 8.32 15.59 -5.45
CA ASN A 366 7.48 16.34 -6.39
C ASN A 366 8.26 16.88 -7.61
N ASN A 367 9.53 16.45 -7.78
CA ASN A 367 10.37 16.81 -8.91
C ASN A 367 9.91 16.23 -10.25
N LYS A 368 9.02 15.23 -10.26
CA LYS A 368 8.38 14.69 -11.46
C LYS A 368 6.90 15.08 -11.48
N LEU A 369 6.51 15.78 -12.55
CA LEU A 369 5.11 16.07 -12.89
C LEU A 369 4.69 15.20 -14.08
N TYR A 370 3.40 14.88 -14.15
CA TYR A 370 2.82 14.07 -15.22
C TYR A 370 1.84 14.92 -16.03
N HIS A 371 2.17 15.20 -17.30
CA HIS A 371 1.33 16.02 -18.16
C HIS A 371 0.29 15.16 -18.87
N LEU A 372 -0.97 15.62 -18.92
CA LEU A 372 -2.09 14.84 -19.46
C LEU A 372 -2.92 15.70 -20.42
N ASP A 373 -2.80 15.43 -21.72
CA ASP A 373 -3.56 16.16 -22.74
C ASP A 373 -5.01 15.62 -22.84
N ILE A 374 -5.98 16.49 -22.56
CA ILE A 374 -7.40 16.15 -22.48
C ILE A 374 -8.21 17.02 -23.45
N ALA A 375 -8.90 16.38 -24.37
CA ALA A 375 -9.90 17.00 -25.23
C ALA A 375 -11.26 17.04 -24.51
N ILE A 376 -11.67 18.24 -24.10
CA ILE A 376 -13.01 18.53 -23.58
C ILE A 376 -13.93 18.76 -24.77
N VAL A 377 -14.81 17.79 -25.05
CA VAL A 377 -15.67 17.81 -26.23
C VAL A 377 -17.11 18.07 -25.81
N THR A 378 -17.62 19.26 -26.16
CA THR A 378 -19.03 19.60 -25.93
C THR A 378 -19.88 18.99 -27.04
N ILE A 379 -20.82 18.11 -26.69
CA ILE A 379 -21.75 17.53 -27.66
C ILE A 379 -22.94 18.49 -27.85
N LYS A 380 -23.39 18.61 -29.10
CA LYS A 380 -24.66 19.22 -29.46
C LYS A 380 -25.57 18.14 -30.06
N THR A 381 -26.70 17.86 -29.42
CA THR A 381 -27.66 16.83 -29.89
C THR A 381 -29.02 17.45 -30.22
N LYS A 382 -29.86 16.67 -30.90
CA LYS A 382 -31.29 16.98 -31.09
C LYS A 382 -32.11 15.95 -30.32
N THR A 383 -32.87 16.36 -29.31
CA THR A 383 -33.70 15.50 -28.45
C THR A 383 -34.77 14.76 -29.26
N LEU A 384 -35.40 13.73 -28.67
CA LEU A 384 -36.54 13.04 -29.30
C LEU A 384 -37.76 13.96 -29.48
N GLN A 385 -37.83 15.04 -28.70
CA GLN A 385 -38.82 16.12 -28.80
C GLN A 385 -38.43 17.16 -29.87
N GLY A 386 -37.29 16.99 -30.55
CA GLY A 386 -36.83 17.85 -31.64
C GLY A 386 -36.06 19.11 -31.22
N GLN A 387 -35.88 19.35 -29.93
CA GLN A 387 -35.10 20.49 -29.40
C GLN A 387 -33.60 20.25 -29.61
N ILE A 388 -32.84 21.31 -29.88
CA ILE A 388 -31.38 21.25 -29.98
C ILE A 388 -30.78 21.75 -28.67
N ILE A 389 -29.90 20.96 -28.07
CA ILE A 389 -29.34 21.16 -26.73
C ILE A 389 -27.82 20.94 -26.76
N SER A 390 -27.09 21.66 -25.89
CA SER A 390 -25.63 21.59 -25.81
C SER A 390 -25.13 22.41 -24.62
N LYS A 391 -24.29 21.81 -23.78
CA LYS A 391 -23.75 22.44 -22.57
C LYS A 391 -22.31 22.03 -22.35
N LYS A 392 -21.43 23.04 -22.24
CA LYS A 392 -20.03 22.84 -21.84
C LYS A 392 -19.93 22.69 -20.31
N PRO A 393 -18.91 21.99 -19.77
CA PRO A 393 -18.55 22.14 -18.36
C PRO A 393 -18.20 23.60 -18.06
N ASP A 394 -18.48 24.04 -16.84
CA ASP A 394 -18.05 25.33 -16.34
C ASP A 394 -16.60 25.28 -15.80
N ASP A 395 -16.06 26.46 -15.50
CA ASP A 395 -14.68 26.58 -15.02
C ASP A 395 -14.52 26.00 -13.60
N VAL A 396 -15.59 25.89 -12.80
CA VAL A 396 -15.56 25.28 -11.46
C VAL A 396 -15.33 23.77 -11.55
N VAL A 397 -15.96 23.10 -12.52
CA VAL A 397 -15.68 21.69 -12.84
C VAL A 397 -14.23 21.50 -13.30
N LEU A 398 -13.73 22.36 -14.19
CA LEU A 398 -12.37 22.26 -14.74
C LEU A 398 -11.27 22.51 -13.68
N GLU A 399 -11.43 23.52 -12.84
CA GLU A 399 -10.53 23.76 -11.69
C GLU A 399 -10.65 22.65 -10.64
N GLY A 400 -11.84 22.07 -10.44
CA GLY A 400 -12.01 20.89 -9.60
C GLY A 400 -11.25 19.66 -10.11
N ILE A 401 -11.25 19.41 -11.43
CA ILE A 401 -10.47 18.31 -12.03
C ILE A 401 -8.97 18.53 -11.83
N LYS A 402 -8.46 19.74 -12.12
CA LYS A 402 -7.06 20.12 -11.82
C LYS A 402 -6.74 19.87 -10.35
N ARG A 403 -7.63 20.30 -9.45
CA ARG A 403 -7.45 20.18 -8.02
C ARG A 403 -7.34 18.73 -7.57
N LEU A 404 -8.23 17.84 -8.01
CA LEU A 404 -8.22 16.44 -7.64
C LEU A 404 -7.03 15.67 -8.24
N LEU A 405 -6.69 15.93 -9.51
CA LEU A 405 -5.58 15.27 -10.20
C LEU A 405 -4.19 15.63 -9.62
N GLN A 406 -4.02 16.80 -9.02
CA GLN A 406 -2.74 17.20 -8.43
C GLN A 406 -2.31 16.31 -7.25
N GLN A 407 -3.23 15.55 -6.63
CA GLN A 407 -2.90 14.52 -5.64
C GLN A 407 -1.94 13.47 -6.20
N ALA A 408 -1.99 13.22 -7.52
CA ALA A 408 -1.07 12.36 -8.24
C ALA A 408 -0.01 13.16 -9.04
N TYR A 409 0.26 14.43 -8.71
CA TYR A 409 1.18 15.31 -9.48
C TYR A 409 0.86 15.39 -10.99
N ILE A 410 -0.41 15.24 -11.35
CA ILE A 410 -0.88 15.33 -12.74
C ILE A 410 -1.24 16.78 -13.06
N VAL A 411 -0.77 17.26 -14.21
CA VAL A 411 -1.07 18.58 -14.76
C VAL A 411 -1.90 18.37 -16.04
N PRO A 412 -3.23 18.54 -15.99
CA PRO A 412 -4.09 18.38 -17.16
C PRO A 412 -4.02 19.60 -18.07
N HIS A 413 -3.87 19.35 -19.38
CA HIS A 413 -3.91 20.36 -20.43
C HIS A 413 -5.20 20.22 -21.23
N PHE A 414 -6.11 21.18 -21.10
CA PHE A 414 -7.41 21.13 -21.76
C PHE A 414 -7.39 21.77 -23.15
N SER A 415 -7.79 21.01 -24.18
CA SER A 415 -8.20 21.55 -25.49
C SER A 415 -9.71 21.41 -25.65
N PHE A 416 -10.38 22.41 -26.23
CA PHE A 416 -11.84 22.45 -26.33
C PHE A 416 -12.31 22.20 -27.76
N TYR A 417 -13.28 21.29 -27.91
CA TYR A 417 -13.87 20.92 -29.20
C TYR A 417 -15.41 20.90 -29.09
N GLN A 418 -16.10 21.01 -30.22
CA GLN A 418 -17.55 20.85 -30.29
C GLN A 418 -17.90 19.78 -31.32
N LEU A 419 -18.80 18.87 -30.96
CA LEU A 419 -19.24 17.79 -31.84
C LEU A 419 -20.75 17.91 -32.10
N ASP A 420 -21.13 18.19 -33.34
CA ASP A 420 -22.54 18.38 -33.71
C ASP A 420 -23.15 17.07 -34.23
N LEU A 421 -24.02 16.50 -33.40
CA LEU A 421 -24.82 15.30 -33.66
C LEU A 421 -26.31 15.64 -33.86
N SER A 422 -26.65 16.92 -34.09
CA SER A 422 -28.02 17.42 -34.23
C SER A 422 -28.53 17.50 -35.67
N HIS A 423 -27.61 17.44 -36.65
CA HIS A 423 -27.94 17.45 -38.08
C HIS A 423 -28.65 16.16 -38.53
N PRO A 424 -29.59 16.23 -39.49
CA PRO A 424 -30.19 15.03 -40.10
C PRO A 424 -29.12 14.13 -40.74
N VAL A 425 -29.33 12.81 -40.68
CA VAL A 425 -28.40 11.82 -41.25
C VAL A 425 -28.13 12.04 -42.74
N GLU A 426 -26.89 11.93 -43.18
CA GLU A 426 -26.56 11.99 -44.61
C GLU A 426 -26.97 10.69 -45.33
N CYS A 427 -27.84 10.83 -46.34
CA CYS A 427 -28.36 9.72 -47.14
C CYS A 427 -28.19 9.93 -48.66
N GLU A 428 -28.10 8.82 -49.39
CA GLU A 428 -28.17 8.72 -50.84
C GLU A 428 -29.46 8.01 -51.28
N LEU A 429 -30.12 8.49 -52.34
CA LEU A 429 -31.37 7.91 -52.86
C LEU A 429 -31.07 6.72 -53.78
N MET A 430 -31.57 5.53 -53.44
CA MET A 430 -31.44 4.31 -54.24
C MET A 430 -32.77 3.56 -54.33
N GLU A 431 -33.31 3.41 -55.55
CA GLU A 431 -34.48 2.56 -55.87
C GLU A 431 -35.67 2.68 -54.90
N GLY A 432 -35.99 3.90 -54.48
CA GLY A 432 -37.12 4.16 -53.58
C GLY A 432 -36.81 4.09 -52.08
N LYS A 433 -35.59 3.70 -51.69
CA LYS A 433 -35.05 3.72 -50.32
C LYS A 433 -33.97 4.80 -50.19
N ASN A 434 -33.65 5.18 -48.96
CA ASN A 434 -32.52 6.05 -48.65
C ASN A 434 -31.40 5.21 -47.99
N ARG A 435 -30.21 5.17 -48.60
CA ARG A 435 -29.00 4.53 -48.09
C ARG A 435 -28.26 5.52 -47.18
N ILE A 436 -27.96 5.14 -45.94
CA ILE A 436 -27.19 5.97 -45.01
C ILE A 436 -25.71 5.91 -45.39
N ILE A 437 -25.17 6.99 -45.95
CA ILE A 437 -23.76 7.09 -46.37
C ILE A 437 -22.85 7.66 -45.28
N GLU A 438 -23.42 8.34 -44.28
CA GLU A 438 -22.67 8.96 -43.19
C GLU A 438 -21.84 7.95 -42.38
N ILE A 439 -22.36 6.73 -42.20
CA ILE A 439 -21.67 5.65 -41.47
C ILE A 439 -20.40 5.25 -42.20
N GLU A 440 -20.41 5.14 -43.53
CA GLU A 440 -19.24 4.80 -44.34
C GLU A 440 -18.20 5.93 -44.26
N LYS A 441 -18.66 7.19 -44.37
CA LYS A 441 -17.83 8.38 -44.25
C LYS A 441 -17.10 8.46 -42.90
N ILE A 442 -17.80 8.20 -41.79
CA ILE A 442 -17.24 8.23 -40.43
C ILE A 442 -16.35 7.00 -40.16
N SER A 443 -16.79 5.81 -40.60
CA SER A 443 -16.11 4.56 -40.26
C SER A 443 -14.87 4.27 -41.11
N GLY A 444 -14.86 4.73 -42.36
CA GLY A 444 -13.86 4.40 -43.38
C GLY A 444 -14.12 3.07 -44.12
N GLU A 445 -15.23 2.41 -43.85
CA GLU A 445 -15.53 1.03 -44.29
C GLU A 445 -16.73 1.02 -45.26
N LYS A 446 -16.57 0.40 -46.44
CA LYS A 446 -17.56 0.39 -47.55
C LYS A 446 -18.71 -0.63 -47.44
N GLU A 447 -18.72 -1.47 -46.41
CA GLU A 447 -19.65 -2.60 -46.30
C GLU A 447 -20.77 -2.35 -45.26
N LYS A 448 -21.04 -1.09 -44.93
CA LYS A 448 -21.91 -0.70 -43.80
C LYS A 448 -23.27 -0.13 -44.25
N ASP A 449 -23.85 -0.75 -45.26
CA ASP A 449 -25.16 -0.39 -45.79
C ASP A 449 -26.29 -0.46 -44.76
N ILE A 450 -26.97 0.67 -44.58
CA ILE A 450 -28.27 0.74 -43.90
C ILE A 450 -29.25 1.47 -44.83
N PHE A 451 -30.42 0.87 -45.04
CA PHE A 451 -31.52 1.50 -45.77
C PHE A 451 -32.62 1.93 -44.81
N ILE A 452 -33.15 3.15 -45.01
CA ILE A 452 -34.31 3.69 -44.31
C ILE A 452 -35.39 4.11 -45.31
N ASN A 453 -36.65 4.12 -44.84
CA ASN A 453 -37.77 4.62 -45.62
C ASN A 453 -37.67 6.15 -45.77
N LYS A 454 -38.13 6.68 -46.91
CA LYS A 454 -37.91 8.06 -47.39
C LYS A 454 -38.20 9.22 -46.43
N ASN A 455 -38.94 9.01 -45.34
CA ASN A 455 -39.53 10.07 -44.53
C ASN A 455 -38.79 10.37 -43.21
N ILE A 456 -37.66 9.70 -42.91
CA ILE A 456 -36.96 9.84 -41.63
C ILE A 456 -35.83 10.88 -41.74
N LEU A 457 -36.04 12.07 -41.15
CA LEU A 457 -35.05 13.15 -41.01
C LEU A 457 -34.30 13.09 -39.66
N GLU A 458 -34.17 11.87 -39.11
CA GLU A 458 -33.50 11.54 -37.85
C GLU A 458 -31.98 11.91 -37.89
N PRO A 459 -31.32 12.51 -36.88
CA PRO A 459 -29.86 12.49 -36.81
C PRO A 459 -29.29 11.08 -36.68
N LEU A 460 -28.09 10.83 -37.22
CA LEU A 460 -27.46 9.52 -37.17
C LEU A 460 -27.31 8.99 -35.73
N PHE A 461 -26.96 9.86 -34.78
CA PHE A 461 -26.86 9.50 -33.37
C PHE A 461 -28.18 8.95 -32.81
N ASN A 462 -29.31 9.55 -33.18
CA ASN A 462 -30.63 9.09 -32.75
C ASN A 462 -30.95 7.72 -33.36
N LEU A 463 -30.66 7.53 -34.65
CA LEU A 463 -30.90 6.27 -35.37
C LEU A 463 -30.05 5.09 -34.88
N LEU A 464 -28.85 5.36 -34.36
CA LEU A 464 -27.90 4.34 -33.91
C LEU A 464 -28.02 4.03 -32.42
N TRP A 465 -28.14 5.05 -31.58
CA TRP A 465 -27.97 4.93 -30.14
C TRP A 465 -29.25 5.19 -29.34
N ARG A 466 -30.10 6.14 -29.74
CA ARG A 466 -31.35 6.41 -29.01
C ARG A 466 -32.45 5.42 -29.40
N ASN A 467 -33.16 4.95 -28.38
CA ASN A 467 -34.50 4.38 -28.50
C ASN A 467 -35.40 5.07 -27.44
N LYS A 468 -36.67 4.67 -27.32
CA LYS A 468 -37.62 5.29 -26.38
C LYS A 468 -37.20 5.25 -24.90
N ASN A 469 -36.25 4.38 -24.54
CA ASN A 469 -35.84 4.11 -23.17
C ASN A 469 -34.44 4.63 -22.83
N GLY A 470 -33.67 5.17 -23.79
CA GLY A 470 -32.27 5.62 -23.62
C GLY A 470 -31.23 4.65 -24.22
N ILE A 471 -29.93 4.91 -24.00
CA ILE A 471 -28.85 4.05 -24.53
C ILE A 471 -28.63 2.85 -23.59
N TYR A 472 -29.05 1.66 -24.02
CA TYR A 472 -28.67 0.41 -23.37
C TYR A 472 -27.18 0.12 -23.58
N THR A 473 -26.50 -0.28 -22.52
CA THR A 473 -25.07 -0.64 -22.53
C THR A 473 -24.75 -1.93 -23.30
N ALA A 474 -25.77 -2.73 -23.66
CA ALA A 474 -25.60 -4.07 -24.24
C ALA A 474 -26.22 -4.29 -25.64
N VAL A 475 -27.23 -3.50 -26.06
CA VAL A 475 -27.91 -3.73 -27.36
C VAL A 475 -28.38 -2.42 -28.00
N GLY A 476 -27.71 -1.99 -29.07
CA GLY A 476 -28.11 -0.86 -29.90
C GLY A 476 -27.58 -0.99 -31.33
N ARG A 477 -28.23 -0.34 -32.31
CA ARG A 477 -27.77 -0.41 -33.72
C ARG A 477 -26.35 0.12 -33.88
N GLY A 478 -25.96 1.13 -33.10
CA GLY A 478 -24.61 1.68 -33.08
C GLY A 478 -23.51 0.67 -32.74
N MET A 479 -23.79 -0.31 -31.86
CA MET A 479 -22.80 -1.34 -31.51
C MET A 479 -22.39 -2.20 -32.71
N LYS A 480 -23.33 -2.50 -33.63
CA LYS A 480 -23.03 -3.26 -34.86
C LYS A 480 -22.01 -2.56 -35.76
N TYR A 481 -21.97 -1.23 -35.78
CA TYR A 481 -21.14 -0.45 -36.71
C TYR A 481 -19.89 0.16 -36.08
N PHE A 482 -19.91 0.39 -34.76
CA PHE A 482 -18.86 1.11 -34.01
C PHE A 482 -18.42 0.41 -32.71
N ASN A 483 -18.96 -0.76 -32.38
CA ASN A 483 -18.76 -1.53 -31.13
C ASN A 483 -19.31 -0.85 -29.87
N ASN A 484 -18.97 0.43 -29.62
CA ASN A 484 -19.45 1.21 -28.48
C ASN A 484 -19.63 2.71 -28.85
N ILE A 485 -20.28 3.48 -27.97
CA ILE A 485 -20.54 4.92 -28.19
C ILE A 485 -19.24 5.72 -28.29
N HIS A 486 -18.25 5.42 -27.45
CA HIS A 486 -16.97 6.11 -27.39
C HIS A 486 -16.19 6.03 -28.70
N ASN A 487 -16.20 4.87 -29.36
CA ASN A 487 -15.64 4.67 -30.69
C ASN A 487 -16.40 5.42 -31.77
N PHE A 488 -17.73 5.48 -31.70
CA PHE A 488 -18.53 6.31 -32.61
C PHE A 488 -18.15 7.79 -32.47
N LEU A 489 -18.10 8.30 -31.23
CA LEU A 489 -17.74 9.70 -30.94
C LEU A 489 -16.31 10.02 -31.37
N ASN A 490 -15.34 9.14 -31.06
CA ASN A 490 -13.95 9.27 -31.53
C ASN A 490 -13.90 9.32 -33.06
N LYS A 491 -14.50 8.35 -33.77
CA LYS A 491 -14.48 8.34 -35.24
C LYS A 491 -15.18 9.58 -35.84
N LYS A 492 -16.31 10.05 -35.27
CA LYS A 492 -16.99 11.28 -35.73
C LYS A 492 -16.13 12.52 -35.47
N LEU A 493 -15.51 12.64 -34.30
CA LEU A 493 -14.61 13.73 -33.96
C LEU A 493 -13.41 13.77 -34.91
N TYR A 494 -12.78 12.62 -35.19
CA TYR A 494 -11.68 12.53 -36.16
C TYR A 494 -12.13 12.81 -37.60
N TYR A 495 -13.39 12.53 -37.94
CA TYR A 495 -13.98 12.85 -39.24
C TYR A 495 -14.29 14.35 -39.38
N ASP A 496 -14.72 15.03 -38.33
CA ASP A 496 -14.97 16.48 -38.38
C ASP A 496 -13.66 17.28 -38.31
N TYR A 497 -12.72 16.84 -37.47
CA TYR A 497 -11.42 17.49 -37.22
C TYR A 497 -10.25 16.73 -37.88
N LYS A 498 -10.39 16.37 -39.17
CA LYS A 498 -9.41 15.52 -39.89
C LYS A 498 -7.96 16.02 -39.82
N VAL A 499 -7.76 17.33 -39.78
CA VAL A 499 -6.44 17.99 -39.70
C VAL A 499 -5.77 17.75 -38.34
N GLU A 500 -6.55 17.69 -37.25
CA GLU A 500 -6.06 17.44 -35.89
C GLU A 500 -6.14 15.96 -35.48
N LYS A 501 -6.52 15.06 -36.39
CA LYS A 501 -6.77 13.64 -36.09
C LYS A 501 -5.64 12.99 -35.26
N GLN A 502 -4.38 13.12 -35.67
CA GLN A 502 -3.24 12.50 -34.98
C GLN A 502 -3.08 13.00 -33.53
N LYS A 503 -3.32 14.30 -33.31
CA LYS A 503 -3.33 14.91 -31.97
C LYS A 503 -4.50 14.33 -31.15
N LEU A 504 -5.71 14.33 -31.71
CA LEU A 504 -6.89 13.79 -31.04
C LEU A 504 -6.80 12.29 -30.73
N GLU A 505 -6.07 11.50 -31.52
CA GLU A 505 -5.81 10.09 -31.27
C GLU A 505 -4.90 9.85 -30.05
N SER A 506 -3.91 10.73 -29.80
CA SER A 506 -3.02 10.60 -28.63
C SER A 506 -3.71 11.00 -27.31
N MET A 507 -4.55 12.05 -27.36
CA MET A 507 -5.25 12.65 -26.22
C MET A 507 -6.29 11.74 -25.56
N PHE A 508 -6.59 12.02 -24.29
CA PHE A 508 -7.81 11.54 -23.63
C PHE A 508 -9.00 12.40 -24.06
N LYS A 509 -10.19 11.81 -24.22
CA LYS A 509 -11.42 12.52 -24.65
C LYS A 509 -12.47 12.47 -23.55
N ILE A 510 -13.13 13.59 -23.26
CA ILE A 510 -14.27 13.64 -22.35
C ILE A 510 -15.43 14.33 -23.08
N TYR A 511 -16.46 13.54 -23.39
CA TYR A 511 -17.63 13.95 -24.16
C TYR A 511 -18.78 14.36 -23.23
N PHE A 512 -19.19 15.63 -23.28
CA PHE A 512 -20.21 16.21 -22.41
C PHE A 512 -21.56 16.33 -23.13
N PHE A 513 -22.59 15.67 -22.61
CA PHE A 513 -23.95 15.68 -23.13
C PHE A 513 -24.90 16.48 -22.23
N ASP A 514 -25.75 17.32 -22.83
CA ASP A 514 -26.75 18.14 -22.10
C ASP A 514 -28.07 17.38 -21.84
N GLU A 515 -28.01 16.05 -21.75
CA GLU A 515 -29.15 15.17 -21.53
C GLU A 515 -28.75 13.87 -20.83
N ARG A 516 -29.76 13.16 -20.31
CA ARG A 516 -29.59 11.82 -19.78
C ARG A 516 -29.41 10.79 -20.89
N ILE A 517 -28.17 10.34 -21.08
CA ILE A 517 -27.84 9.36 -22.13
C ILE A 517 -27.89 7.89 -21.67
N PHE A 518 -27.63 7.60 -20.39
CA PHE A 518 -27.48 6.22 -19.88
C PHE A 518 -28.73 5.68 -19.17
N THR A 519 -29.03 4.40 -19.43
CA THR A 519 -30.13 3.65 -18.78
C THR A 519 -29.64 2.88 -17.57
N GLY A 520 -30.36 2.98 -16.46
CA GLY A 520 -29.98 2.41 -15.17
C GLY A 520 -30.08 3.47 -14.07
N THR A 521 -30.06 3.04 -12.81
CA THR A 521 -29.98 3.94 -11.66
C THR A 521 -28.66 4.70 -11.69
N TYR A 522 -28.75 6.01 -11.92
CA TYR A 522 -27.73 7.01 -11.54
C TYR A 522 -26.33 6.91 -12.19
N VAL A 523 -26.25 6.37 -13.41
CA VAL A 523 -25.03 6.42 -14.23
C VAL A 523 -24.81 7.84 -14.78
N ALA A 524 -23.98 8.62 -14.10
CA ALA A 524 -23.65 10.01 -14.45
C ALA A 524 -22.50 10.13 -15.47
N GLY A 525 -21.64 9.12 -15.54
CA GLY A 525 -20.54 9.00 -16.50
C GLY A 525 -20.27 7.54 -16.87
N VAL A 526 -19.55 7.32 -17.98
CA VAL A 526 -18.98 6.02 -18.35
C VAL A 526 -17.66 6.22 -19.11
N ALA A 527 -16.58 5.62 -18.61
CA ALA A 527 -15.27 5.51 -19.25
C ALA A 527 -15.12 4.24 -20.12
N ARG A 528 -14.26 4.31 -21.14
CA ARG A 528 -13.78 3.17 -21.94
C ARG A 528 -12.27 3.29 -22.18
N PRO A 529 -11.42 2.67 -21.34
CA PRO A 529 -9.95 2.79 -21.42
C PRO A 529 -9.39 2.42 -22.79
N GLU A 530 -9.97 1.41 -23.45
CA GLU A 530 -9.59 0.91 -24.78
C GLU A 530 -9.73 1.99 -25.88
N THR A 531 -10.53 3.02 -25.61
CA THR A 531 -10.82 4.12 -26.53
C THR A 531 -10.23 5.46 -26.08
N LYS A 532 -9.55 5.49 -24.91
CA LYS A 532 -9.09 6.70 -24.20
C LYS A 532 -10.20 7.76 -24.06
N ALA A 533 -11.44 7.35 -23.84
CA ALA A 533 -12.57 8.27 -23.83
C ALA A 533 -13.57 7.99 -22.71
N ALA A 534 -14.15 9.06 -22.17
CA ALA A 534 -15.28 9.04 -21.25
C ALA A 534 -16.45 9.86 -21.80
N CYS A 535 -17.65 9.49 -21.39
CA CYS A 535 -18.90 10.17 -21.73
C CYS A 535 -19.60 10.59 -20.43
N ILE A 536 -19.99 11.86 -20.35
CA ILE A 536 -20.58 12.50 -19.17
C ILE A 536 -22.01 12.93 -19.52
N SER A 537 -22.97 12.49 -18.71
CA SER A 537 -24.38 12.85 -18.79
C SER A 537 -24.64 14.23 -18.18
N ASP A 538 -25.80 14.82 -18.46
CA ASP A 538 -26.34 16.02 -17.80
C ASP A 538 -26.16 16.08 -16.27
N THR A 539 -26.37 14.96 -15.57
CA THR A 539 -26.21 14.81 -14.12
C THR A 539 -24.76 14.72 -13.65
N GLY A 540 -23.82 14.45 -14.55
CA GLY A 540 -22.40 14.19 -14.28
C GLY A 540 -21.46 15.40 -14.38
N TYR A 541 -21.99 16.62 -14.49
CA TYR A 541 -21.21 17.87 -14.55
C TYR A 541 -20.66 18.24 -13.15
N LYS A 542 -19.91 17.32 -12.55
CA LYS A 542 -19.24 17.44 -11.25
C LYS A 542 -17.76 17.09 -11.44
N ALA A 543 -16.86 17.83 -10.78
CA ALA A 543 -15.43 17.55 -10.84
C ALA A 543 -15.08 16.13 -10.35
N THR A 544 -15.79 15.63 -9.34
CA THR A 544 -15.67 14.27 -8.80
C THR A 544 -16.00 13.22 -9.88
N THR A 545 -17.18 13.29 -10.48
CA THR A 545 -17.61 12.40 -11.58
C THR A 545 -16.64 12.43 -12.76
N VAL A 546 -16.27 13.62 -13.26
CA VAL A 546 -15.36 13.70 -14.42
C VAL A 546 -13.96 13.16 -14.09
N THR A 547 -13.48 13.37 -12.86
CA THR A 547 -12.19 12.82 -12.43
C THR A 547 -12.26 11.30 -12.24
N HIS A 548 -13.36 10.76 -11.68
CA HIS A 548 -13.60 9.32 -11.56
C HIS A 548 -13.53 8.62 -12.92
N GLU A 549 -14.25 9.12 -13.93
CA GLU A 549 -14.17 8.55 -15.29
C GLU A 549 -12.76 8.66 -15.88
N LEU A 550 -12.06 9.78 -15.65
CA LEU A 550 -10.69 9.95 -16.13
C LEU A 550 -9.69 9.00 -15.43
N LEU A 551 -9.91 8.67 -14.16
CA LEU A 551 -9.11 7.71 -13.41
C LEU A 551 -9.31 6.27 -13.89
N HIS A 552 -10.52 5.90 -14.35
CA HIS A 552 -10.72 4.66 -15.11
C HIS A 552 -9.88 4.62 -16.39
N LEU A 553 -9.79 5.74 -17.13
CA LEU A 553 -8.90 5.83 -18.31
C LEU A 553 -7.41 5.72 -17.96
N LEU A 554 -7.06 5.92 -16.68
CA LEU A 554 -5.72 5.70 -16.10
C LEU A 554 -5.59 4.32 -15.42
N SER A 555 -6.47 3.39 -15.77
CA SER A 555 -6.49 2.00 -15.30
C SER A 555 -6.65 1.84 -13.79
N LEU A 556 -7.38 2.74 -13.12
CA LEU A 556 -7.91 2.47 -11.79
C LEU A 556 -9.25 1.75 -11.87
N GLU A 557 -9.40 0.71 -11.05
CA GLU A 557 -10.66 0.02 -10.83
C GLU A 557 -11.35 0.51 -9.56
N HIS A 558 -12.64 0.17 -9.43
CA HIS A 558 -13.40 0.36 -8.21
C HIS A 558 -12.79 -0.42 -7.04
N PRO A 559 -12.83 0.08 -5.79
CA PRO A 559 -12.33 -0.65 -4.63
C PRO A 559 -13.27 -1.76 -4.14
N PHE A 560 -14.44 -1.92 -4.77
CA PHE A 560 -15.51 -2.83 -4.34
C PHE A 560 -15.87 -3.94 -5.35
N VAL A 561 -15.08 -4.09 -6.42
CA VAL A 561 -15.19 -5.24 -7.34
C VAL A 561 -14.25 -6.37 -6.90
N GLU A 562 -14.63 -7.62 -7.14
CA GLU A 562 -13.90 -8.80 -6.61
C GLU A 562 -12.45 -8.88 -7.12
N GLU A 563 -12.18 -8.33 -8.30
CA GLU A 563 -10.87 -8.25 -8.94
C GLU A 563 -9.98 -7.11 -8.41
N SER A 564 -10.51 -6.27 -7.50
CA SER A 564 -9.77 -5.15 -6.93
C SER A 564 -8.66 -5.64 -5.98
N LYS A 565 -7.53 -4.90 -5.95
CA LYS A 565 -6.36 -5.27 -5.13
C LYS A 565 -6.69 -5.37 -3.62
N TYR A 566 -7.64 -4.57 -3.15
CA TYR A 566 -8.13 -4.58 -1.77
C TYR A 566 -9.64 -4.36 -1.79
N LEU A 567 -10.40 -5.36 -1.32
CA LEU A 567 -11.86 -5.37 -1.41
C LEU A 567 -12.53 -4.60 -0.25
N PHE A 568 -12.94 -3.39 -0.53
CA PHE A 568 -13.81 -2.56 0.30
C PHE A 568 -15.29 -2.83 0.01
N LYS A 569 -16.15 -2.57 0.99
CA LYS A 569 -17.59 -2.47 0.76
C LYS A 569 -17.86 -1.26 -0.12
N LYS A 570 -18.78 -1.41 -1.04
CA LYS A 570 -19.27 -0.32 -1.90
C LYS A 570 -19.79 0.86 -1.05
N SER A 571 -19.50 2.08 -1.48
CA SER A 571 -19.98 3.34 -0.88
C SER A 571 -19.59 3.50 0.60
N SER A 572 -18.41 2.99 0.98
CA SER A 572 -17.93 3.02 2.37
C SER A 572 -16.66 3.85 2.56
N THR A 573 -16.14 4.45 1.48
CA THR A 573 -14.94 5.26 1.49
C THR A 573 -15.10 6.54 0.67
N GLU A 574 -14.50 7.62 1.15
CA GLU A 574 -14.33 8.90 0.43
C GLU A 574 -13.26 8.85 -0.69
N ASN A 575 -13.03 7.67 -1.26
CA ASN A 575 -12.08 7.47 -2.36
C ASN A 575 -12.70 7.93 -3.68
N LEU A 576 -11.91 8.56 -4.56
CA LEU A 576 -12.41 8.99 -5.87
C LEU A 576 -12.91 7.83 -6.75
N MET A 577 -12.48 6.59 -6.49
CA MET A 577 -12.96 5.39 -7.20
C MET A 577 -14.13 4.67 -6.51
N ASP A 578 -14.62 5.16 -5.37
CA ASP A 578 -15.82 4.61 -4.72
C ASP A 578 -17.10 5.28 -5.29
N TYR A 579 -18.26 4.74 -4.91
CA TYR A 579 -19.56 5.34 -5.22
C TYR A 579 -20.10 6.18 -4.06
N ASP A 580 -20.99 7.09 -4.41
CA ASP A 580 -21.83 7.84 -3.48
C ASP A 580 -23.25 7.24 -3.58
N GLU A 581 -23.79 6.73 -2.48
CA GLU A 581 -25.08 6.04 -2.44
C GLU A 581 -26.26 6.94 -2.03
N ASP A 582 -25.99 8.12 -1.48
CA ASP A 582 -27.02 9.07 -1.04
C ASP A 582 -27.07 10.29 -1.97
N GLU A 583 -27.96 10.28 -2.97
CA GLU A 583 -28.20 11.44 -3.86
C GLU A 583 -28.57 12.74 -3.12
N ASN A 584 -29.01 12.64 -1.86
CA ASN A 584 -29.38 13.76 -0.99
C ASN A 584 -28.20 14.32 -0.17
N ASN A 585 -27.03 13.66 -0.17
CA ASN A 585 -25.85 14.10 0.55
C ASN A 585 -24.84 14.83 -0.34
N ILE A 586 -23.83 15.41 0.30
CA ILE A 586 -22.72 16.08 -0.37
C ILE A 586 -21.72 15.00 -0.79
N ASP A 587 -21.49 14.85 -2.10
CA ASP A 587 -20.46 13.95 -2.69
C ASP A 587 -19.12 14.17 -1.97
N ASP A 588 -18.76 13.22 -1.13
CA ASP A 588 -17.67 13.35 -0.17
C ASP A 588 -16.34 12.79 -0.70
N ARG A 589 -16.36 12.22 -1.92
CA ARG A 589 -15.23 11.58 -2.57
C ARG A 589 -14.21 12.62 -3.01
N LYS A 590 -13.04 12.59 -2.36
CA LYS A 590 -12.04 13.67 -2.47
C LYS A 590 -10.59 13.22 -2.28
N SER A 591 -10.35 11.91 -2.15
CA SER A 591 -9.03 11.37 -1.88
C SER A 591 -8.64 10.20 -2.80
N LEU A 592 -7.34 10.09 -3.09
CA LEU A 592 -6.70 8.89 -3.60
C LEU A 592 -5.82 8.27 -2.52
N TRP A 593 -5.72 6.94 -2.52
CA TRP A 593 -4.69 6.24 -1.76
C TRP A 593 -3.33 6.35 -2.46
N TYR A 594 -2.24 6.28 -1.69
CA TYR A 594 -0.90 6.36 -2.23
C TYR A 594 -0.60 5.21 -3.21
N TRP A 595 -1.17 4.02 -2.99
CA TRP A 595 -1.03 2.90 -3.92
C TRP A 595 -1.68 3.15 -5.28
N GLN A 596 -2.85 3.80 -5.33
CA GLN A 596 -3.50 4.24 -6.56
C GLN A 596 -2.64 5.29 -7.28
N ILE A 597 -2.10 6.26 -6.52
CA ILE A 597 -1.18 7.27 -7.07
C ILE A 597 0.04 6.60 -7.74
N ARG A 598 0.66 5.61 -7.10
CA ARG A 598 1.77 4.83 -7.70
C ARG A 598 1.34 4.04 -8.95
N GLN A 599 0.11 3.51 -8.99
CA GLN A 599 -0.44 2.81 -10.14
C GLN A 599 -0.61 3.76 -11.34
N ILE A 600 -1.21 4.95 -11.13
CA ILE A 600 -1.30 6.00 -12.15
C ILE A 600 0.10 6.40 -12.66
N TRP A 601 1.06 6.58 -11.75
CA TRP A 601 2.45 6.89 -12.10
C TRP A 601 3.18 5.81 -12.89
N ASN A 602 2.72 4.56 -12.83
CA ASN A 602 3.25 3.49 -13.67
C ASN A 602 2.60 3.45 -15.05
N GLN A 603 1.33 3.86 -15.18
CA GLN A 603 0.64 4.01 -16.47
C GLN A 603 1.10 5.27 -17.26
N LEU A 604 1.62 6.28 -16.56
CA LEU A 604 2.12 7.54 -17.14
C LEU A 604 3.67 7.61 -17.23
N LYS A 605 4.36 6.46 -17.20
CA LYS A 605 5.80 6.32 -17.45
C LYS A 605 6.06 5.96 -18.91
#